data_AF-A0A2V2RSC2-F1
#
_entry.id   AF-A0A2V2RSC2-F1
#
_cell.length_a   1.000
_cell.length_b   1.000
_cell.length_c   1.000
_cell.angle_alpha   90.00
_cell.angle_beta   90.00
_cell.angle_gamma   90.00
#
_symmetry.space_group_name_H-M   'P 1'
#
loop_
_entity.id
_entity.type
_entity.pdbx_description
1 polymer ?
#
loop_
_entity_poly.entity_id
_entity_poly.type
_entity_poly.pdbx_seq_one_letter_code
_entity_poly.pdbx_strand_id
1 'polypeptide(L)'
;MLTRKQRIYCDILEQLLPFMRNIQTHSAWHRFRYGSFYPEMELVHNMHRILVLPEFTEYDVHWLNAQARLFVERGNNPLHGFYESITASIIELFTLVPEPLRNKLTWPGPAQKLNGSH
;
A
#
# COMPACT_ATOMS: atom_id res chain seq x y z
N MET A 1 12.53 5.19 -18.85
CA MET A 1 12.78 5.47 -17.42
C MET A 1 11.46 5.34 -16.67
N LEU A 2 11.45 4.80 -15.45
CA LEU A 2 10.21 4.69 -14.65
C LEU A 2 9.74 6.06 -14.16
N THR A 3 8.42 6.30 -14.22
CA THR A 3 7.78 7.49 -13.64
C THR A 3 7.89 7.48 -12.11
N ARG A 4 7.65 8.63 -11.44
CA ARG A 4 7.69 8.68 -9.97
C ARG A 4 6.67 7.71 -9.35
N LYS A 5 5.45 7.68 -9.90
CA LYS A 5 4.38 6.74 -9.54
C LYS A 5 4.87 5.29 -9.58
N GLN A 6 5.46 4.88 -10.71
CA GLN A 6 5.96 3.51 -10.88
C GLN A 6 7.06 3.17 -9.88
N ARG A 7 7.97 4.11 -9.58
CA ARG A 7 9.01 3.90 -8.56
C ARG A 7 8.41 3.66 -7.19
N ILE A 8 7.43 4.47 -6.78
CA ILE A 8 6.74 4.28 -5.49
C ILE A 8 6.08 2.89 -5.41
N TYR A 9 5.45 2.45 -6.50
CA TYR A 9 4.88 1.10 -6.56
C TYR A 9 5.97 0.00 -6.48
N CYS A 10 7.11 0.17 -7.15
CA CYS A 10 8.24 -0.74 -6.98
C CYS A 10 8.75 -0.77 -5.54
N ASP A 11 8.90 0.39 -4.90
CA ASP A 11 9.37 0.50 -3.51
C ASP A 11 8.44 -0.24 -2.54
N ILE A 12 7.12 -0.18 -2.74
CA ILE A 12 6.13 -0.94 -1.95
C ILE A 12 6.35 -2.46 -2.14
N LEU A 13 6.55 -2.93 -3.37
CA LEU A 13 6.80 -4.34 -3.65
C LEU A 13 8.12 -4.82 -3.06
N GLU A 14 9.18 -4.02 -3.19
CA GLU A 14 10.53 -4.34 -2.68
C GLU A 14 10.57 -4.43 -1.16
N GLN A 15 9.72 -3.68 -0.46
CA GLN A 15 9.59 -3.81 0.98
C GLN A 15 8.78 -5.04 1.39
N LEU A 16 7.64 -5.26 0.74
CA LEU A 16 6.66 -6.22 1.22
C LEU A 16 6.96 -7.66 0.80
N LEU A 17 7.37 -7.87 -0.46
CA LEU A 17 7.55 -9.23 -0.99
C LEU A 17 8.68 -10.00 -0.31
N PRO A 18 9.87 -9.42 -0.04
CA PRO A 18 10.93 -10.13 0.69
C PRO A 18 10.50 -10.49 2.11
N PHE A 19 9.81 -9.58 2.79
CA PHE A 19 9.28 -9.82 4.12
C PHE A 19 8.27 -10.98 4.13
N MET A 20 7.33 -10.99 3.19
CA MET A 20 6.34 -12.06 3.06
C MET A 20 6.98 -13.41 2.72
N ARG A 21 7.98 -13.42 1.84
CA ARG A 21 8.78 -14.61 1.54
C ARG A 21 9.47 -15.15 2.81
N ASN A 22 10.04 -14.28 3.63
CA ASN A 22 10.72 -14.69 4.86
C ASN A 22 9.73 -15.33 5.85
N ILE A 23 8.54 -14.76 6.02
CA ILE A 23 7.50 -15.33 6.90
C ILE A 23 7.11 -16.75 6.48
N GLN A 24 7.10 -17.06 5.19
CA GLN A 24 6.75 -18.41 4.72
C GLN A 24 7.73 -19.48 5.21
N THR A 25 8.98 -19.12 5.53
CA THR A 25 9.98 -20.04 6.09
C THR A 25 9.81 -20.30 7.59
N HIS A 26 9.02 -19.47 8.28
CA HIS A 26 8.80 -19.60 9.72
C HIS A 26 7.88 -20.77 10.07
N SER A 27 8.01 -21.32 11.27
CA SER A 27 7.11 -22.36 11.77
C SER A 27 5.67 -21.86 11.89
N ALA A 28 4.68 -22.76 11.83
CA ALA A 28 3.26 -22.41 11.90
C ALA A 28 2.90 -21.61 13.16
N TRP A 29 3.50 -21.95 14.30
CA TRP A 29 3.30 -21.24 15.56
C TRP A 29 3.91 -19.83 15.55
N HIS A 30 5.07 -19.66 14.91
CA HIS A 30 5.68 -18.35 14.73
C HIS A 30 4.83 -17.48 13.79
N ARG A 31 4.26 -18.04 12.71
CA ARG A 31 3.33 -17.33 11.82
C ARG A 31 2.04 -16.91 12.52
N PHE A 32 1.45 -17.78 13.34
CA PHE A 32 0.22 -17.48 14.09
C PHE A 32 0.35 -16.23 14.98
N ARG A 33 1.54 -15.99 15.56
CA ARG A 33 1.80 -14.80 16.38
C ARG A 33 1.69 -13.48 15.63
N TYR A 34 1.93 -13.49 14.33
CA TYR A 34 1.85 -12.28 13.52
C TYR A 34 0.43 -12.00 13.00
N GLY A 35 -0.51 -12.92 13.21
CA GLY A 35 -1.87 -12.79 12.71
C GLY A 35 -1.97 -12.98 11.19
N SER A 36 -3.01 -12.40 10.60
CA SER A 36 -3.28 -12.49 9.16
C SER A 36 -2.56 -11.37 8.42
N PHE A 37 -1.84 -11.72 7.35
CA PHE A 37 -1.22 -10.77 6.43
C PHE A 37 -2.10 -10.46 5.21
N TYR A 38 -3.42 -10.65 5.34
CA TYR A 38 -4.35 -10.42 4.25
C TYR A 38 -4.29 -8.98 3.71
N PRO A 39 -4.33 -7.91 4.55
CA PRO A 39 -4.24 -6.53 4.06
C PRO A 39 -2.96 -6.25 3.27
N GLU A 40 -1.83 -6.78 3.73
CA GLU A 40 -0.54 -6.66 3.08
C GLU A 40 -0.51 -7.39 1.73
N MET A 41 -1.00 -8.62 1.67
CA MET A 41 -1.03 -9.38 0.42
C MET A 41 -2.02 -8.78 -0.58
N GLU A 42 -3.16 -8.29 -0.10
CA GLU A 42 -4.15 -7.60 -0.92
C GLU A 42 -3.58 -6.29 -1.49
N LEU A 43 -2.73 -5.58 -0.74
CA LEU A 43 -2.02 -4.38 -1.21
C LEU A 43 -1.24 -4.63 -2.50
N VAL A 44 -0.53 -5.76 -2.60
CA VAL A 44 0.35 -6.05 -3.74
C VAL A 44 -0.30 -6.89 -4.83
N HIS A 45 -1.44 -7.52 -4.55
CA HIS A 45 -2.10 -8.47 -5.47
C HIS A 45 -2.36 -7.89 -6.86
N ASN A 46 -2.87 -6.66 -6.94
CA ASN A 46 -3.27 -6.02 -8.20
C ASN A 46 -2.22 -5.07 -8.80
N MET A 47 -1.06 -4.90 -8.15
CA MET A 47 -0.06 -3.91 -8.58
C MET A 47 0.56 -4.22 -9.95
N HIS A 48 0.57 -5.50 -10.36
CA HIS A 48 1.05 -5.91 -11.68
C HIS A 48 0.28 -5.24 -12.84
N ARG A 49 -1.02 -4.96 -12.67
CA ARG A 49 -1.83 -4.27 -13.70
C ARG A 49 -1.58 -2.76 -13.72
N ILE A 50 -1.19 -2.20 -12.59
CA ILE A 50 -1.00 -0.76 -12.41
C ILE A 50 0.39 -0.34 -12.89
N LEU A 51 1.40 -1.16 -12.58
CA LEU A 51 2.81 -0.88 -12.86
C LEU A 51 3.13 -0.75 -14.36
N VAL A 52 2.41 -1.47 -15.22
CA VAL A 52 2.64 -1.41 -16.68
C VAL A 52 2.18 -0.08 -17.30
N LEU A 53 1.36 0.70 -16.59
CA LEU A 53 0.84 1.99 -17.05
C LEU A 53 1.64 3.12 -16.40
N PRO A 54 2.35 3.96 -17.17
CA PRO A 54 3.16 5.05 -16.62
C PRO A 54 2.31 6.15 -15.97
N GLU A 55 1.14 6.42 -16.55
CA GLU A 55 0.17 7.44 -16.11
C GLU A 55 -0.82 6.88 -15.09
N PHE A 56 -1.41 7.76 -14.28
CA PHE A 56 -2.52 7.38 -13.41
C PHE A 56 -3.76 7.01 -14.22
N THR A 57 -4.43 5.96 -13.79
CA THR A 57 -5.65 5.42 -14.37
C THR A 57 -6.68 5.14 -13.29
N GLU A 58 -7.85 4.67 -13.69
CA GLU A 58 -8.87 4.22 -12.74
C GLU A 58 -8.41 3.02 -11.90
N TYR A 59 -7.44 2.23 -12.38
CA TYR A 59 -6.87 1.14 -11.59
C TYR A 59 -6.10 1.68 -10.38
N ASP A 60 -5.34 2.76 -10.54
CA ASP A 60 -4.63 3.43 -9.45
C ASP A 60 -5.61 3.99 -8.42
N VAL A 61 -6.70 4.62 -8.89
CA VAL A 61 -7.75 5.16 -8.02
C VAL A 61 -8.47 4.07 -7.24
N HIS A 62 -8.85 2.98 -7.91
CA HIS A 62 -9.45 1.83 -7.25
C HIS A 62 -8.50 1.26 -6.19
N TRP A 63 -7.22 1.12 -6.54
CA TRP A 63 -6.18 0.65 -5.64
C TRP A 63 -6.03 1.53 -4.39
N LEU A 64 -6.02 2.85 -4.58
CA LEU A 64 -5.96 3.80 -3.47
C LEU A 64 -7.21 3.67 -2.57
N ASN A 65 -8.41 3.64 -3.16
CA ASN A 65 -9.67 3.59 -2.40
C ASN A 65 -9.88 2.28 -1.62
N ALA A 66 -9.42 1.15 -2.16
CA ALA A 66 -9.69 -0.18 -1.61
C ALA A 66 -8.45 -0.80 -0.94
N GLN A 67 -7.46 -1.20 -1.74
CA GLN A 67 -6.29 -1.95 -1.24
C GLN A 67 -5.43 -1.12 -0.28
N ALA A 68 -5.08 0.11 -0.66
CA ALA A 68 -4.26 0.99 0.18
C ALA A 68 -4.99 1.36 1.48
N ARG A 69 -6.29 1.64 1.39
CA ARG A 69 -7.15 1.88 2.56
C ARG A 69 -7.17 0.69 3.51
N LEU A 70 -7.38 -0.52 2.98
CA LEU A 70 -7.41 -1.74 3.79
C LEU A 70 -6.10 -1.95 4.54
N PHE A 71 -4.95 -1.75 3.87
CA PHE A 71 -3.64 -1.82 4.50
C PHE A 71 -3.49 -0.78 5.64
N VAL A 72 -3.87 0.47 5.41
CA VAL A 72 -3.76 1.53 6.43
C VAL A 72 -4.72 1.33 7.61
N GLU A 73 -5.91 0.79 7.38
CA GLU A 73 -6.90 0.58 8.44
C GLU A 73 -6.67 -0.71 9.23
N ARG A 74 -6.21 -1.78 8.57
CA ARG A 74 -6.21 -3.14 9.14
C ARG A 74 -4.89 -3.89 9.01
N GLY A 75 -3.88 -3.33 8.36
CA GLY A 75 -2.54 -3.92 8.32
C GLY A 75 -1.94 -4.02 9.73
N ASN A 76 -1.00 -4.95 9.91
CA ASN A 76 -0.43 -5.27 11.21
C ASN A 76 0.56 -4.18 11.71
N ASN A 77 0.03 -3.03 12.12
CA ASN A 77 0.76 -1.93 12.76
C ASN A 77 0.85 -2.16 14.29
N PRO A 78 2.00 -1.98 15.01
CA PRO A 78 3.36 -1.55 14.64
C PRO A 78 4.43 -2.66 14.76
N LEU A 79 4.11 -3.91 14.43
CA LEU A 79 5.10 -5.01 14.57
C LEU A 79 6.21 -4.97 13.51
N HIS A 80 6.07 -4.19 12.43
CA HIS A 80 6.91 -4.30 11.25
C HIS A 80 7.38 -2.96 10.68
N GLY A 81 8.70 -2.83 10.48
CA GLY A 81 9.35 -1.56 10.10
C GLY A 81 9.00 -1.00 8.71
N PHE A 82 8.30 -1.74 7.85
CA PHE A 82 7.86 -1.23 6.54
C PHE A 82 6.52 -0.49 6.60
N TYR A 83 5.74 -0.63 7.68
CA TYR A 83 4.37 -0.11 7.70
C TYR A 83 4.33 1.41 7.51
N GLU A 84 5.19 2.14 8.23
CA GLU A 84 5.28 3.60 8.14
C GLU A 84 5.79 4.04 6.77
N SER A 85 6.79 3.34 6.22
CA SER A 85 7.34 3.66 4.89
C SER A 85 6.30 3.44 3.78
N ILE A 86 5.57 2.32 3.80
CA ILE A 86 4.48 2.07 2.83
C ILE A 86 3.36 3.10 3.00
N THR A 87 3.01 3.48 4.24
CA THR A 87 2.01 4.52 4.49
C THR A 87 2.44 5.88 3.92
N ALA A 88 3.72 6.24 4.08
CA ALA A 88 4.28 7.46 3.49
C ALA A 88 4.23 7.41 1.95
N SER A 89 4.57 6.27 1.35
CA SER A 89 4.42 6.04 -0.10
C SER A 89 2.98 6.20 -0.58
N ILE A 90 2.00 5.70 0.17
CA ILE A 90 0.58 5.88 -0.14
C ILE A 90 0.20 7.37 -0.06
N ILE A 91 0.63 8.09 0.98
CA ILE A 91 0.41 9.54 1.10
C ILE A 91 0.98 10.27 -0.12
N GLU A 92 2.20 9.93 -0.55
CA GLU A 92 2.81 10.55 -1.73
C GLU A 92 1.98 10.28 -3.00
N LEU A 93 1.54 9.04 -3.22
CA LEU A 93 0.68 8.69 -4.36
C LEU A 93 -0.59 9.54 -4.41
N PHE A 94 -1.23 9.81 -3.26
CA PHE A 94 -2.38 10.71 -3.17
C PHE A 94 -2.08 12.12 -3.67
N THR A 95 -0.88 12.65 -3.41
CA THR A 95 -0.49 13.99 -3.89
C THR A 95 -0.24 14.03 -5.40
N LEU A 96 0.17 12.89 -5.98
CA LEU A 96 0.49 12.75 -7.40
C LEU A 96 -0.73 12.45 -8.29
N VAL A 97 -1.90 12.12 -7.73
CA VAL A 97 -3.11 11.86 -8.52
C VAL A 97 -3.50 13.11 -9.32
N PRO A 98 -3.65 13.01 -10.65
CA PRO A 98 -3.97 14.15 -11.50
C PRO A 98 -5.43 14.58 -11.30
N GLU A 99 -5.71 15.87 -11.53
CA GLU A 99 -7.01 16.50 -11.29
C GLU A 99 -8.22 15.73 -11.87
N PRO A 100 -8.19 15.20 -13.11
CA PRO A 100 -9.33 14.47 -13.68
C PRO A 100 -9.71 13.18 -12.95
N LEU A 101 -8.82 12.66 -12.11
CA LEU A 101 -9.03 11.45 -11.31
C LEU A 101 -9.26 11.74 -9.82
N ARG A 102 -8.95 12.95 -9.34
CA ARG A 102 -9.09 13.30 -7.92
C ARG A 102 -10.51 13.19 -7.41
N ASN A 103 -11.50 13.55 -8.24
CA ASN A 103 -12.92 13.44 -7.90
C ASN A 103 -13.41 11.98 -7.77
N LYS A 104 -12.63 11.00 -8.21
CA LYS A 104 -12.93 9.56 -8.07
C LYS A 104 -12.32 8.95 -6.80
N LEU A 105 -11.49 9.70 -6.05
CA LEU A 105 -11.02 9.29 -4.74
C LEU A 105 -12.17 9.43 -3.73
N THR A 106 -12.65 8.32 -3.19
CA THR A 106 -13.71 8.28 -2.18
C THR A 106 -13.14 8.19 -0.76
N TRP A 107 -11.87 7.81 -0.64
CA TRP A 107 -11.11 7.84 0.59
C TRP A 107 -10.16 9.06 0.58
N PRO A 108 -10.15 9.91 1.62
CA PRO A 108 -9.29 11.10 1.69
C PRO A 108 -7.78 10.77 1.90
N GLY A 109 -7.44 9.50 2.06
CA GLY A 109 -6.08 9.04 2.27
C GLY A 109 -5.63 9.03 3.73
N PRO A 110 -4.37 8.61 4.00
CA PRO A 110 -3.87 8.38 5.36
C PRO A 110 -3.60 9.67 6.14
N ALA A 111 -3.37 10.78 5.43
CA ALA A 111 -2.95 12.06 6.03
C ALA A 111 -4.00 12.65 7.00
N GLN A 112 -5.29 12.34 6.83
CA GLN A 112 -6.32 12.77 7.79
C GLN A 112 -6.21 12.06 9.15
N LYS A 113 -5.70 10.82 9.20
CA LYS A 113 -5.59 10.04 10.44
C LYS A 113 -4.53 10.65 11.39
N LEU A 114 -3.50 11.28 10.83
CA LEU A 114 -2.43 11.95 11.59
C LEU A 114 -2.91 13.23 12.29
N ASN A 115 -3.96 13.88 11.77
CA ASN A 115 -4.50 15.13 12.33
C ASN A 115 -5.64 14.92 13.35
N GLY A 116 -6.06 13.66 13.57
CA GLY A 116 -7.15 13.29 14.50
C GLY A 116 -6.69 12.68 15.83
N SER A 117 -5.39 12.73 16.12
CA SER A 117 -4.81 12.23 17.38
C SER A 117 -4.56 13.41 18.33
N HIS A 118 -5.63 13.97 18.88
CA HIS A 118 -5.59 14.93 20.00
C HIS A 118 -6.37 14.37 21.18
#